data_AF-N1R153-F1
#
_entry.id   AF-N1R153-F1
#
_cell.length_a   1.000
_cell.length_b   1.000
_cell.length_c   1.000
_cell.angle_alpha   90.00
_cell.angle_beta   90.00
_cell.angle_gamma   90.00
#
_symmetry.space_group_name_H-M   'P 1'
#
loop_
_entity.id
_entity.type
_entity.pdbx_description
1 polymer ?
#
loop_
_entity_poly.entity_id
_entity_poly.type
_entity_poly.pdbx_seq_one_letter_code
_entity_poly.pdbx_strand_id
1 'polypeptide(L)'
;MMVNPPPGSSSLTLPTARCSSRGGLLCGVLPMRSTRAPRPAVARAVAKNKPQVGGNVASMPNLLGSLNCKVEKKARETQTKKQLHKPEEVPTCQESLHRQLSMVDVLQKIGISRHFASEIKSILDFTYSYWLQRDEIMLDVETCAMAFRILRMNGYNVSAGYWSGHLLRQQLKSSEAQRTPLLREFGGQKTFEELCTEKAKSLKFTQNVEHVLDSPFYTMLDRLEHKRNIEQFDIIEHPILQFWVRESRLNRLPFARQKLAYFYLSAASTMFPPELSDARILWAKNGALTTVVDDFFDVGGSKDELENLTALVEMWEHQEETEYYSEQVEIVFSAIYSSWQELLRNMMTEVEWRTGGYVPTLDEYIENAVVTFALGPIVLPALYFVGPKITESMVIDPEYSELFRLTSTCGRLLNDVQTYEREYKEGKLNSVSLLVLHNDGSLTIPEARRKLQKPIDTCRRDLLRLVLREDDAVPRPCKELFWNICKTCYFFYYQGDAFSCQEEKAGAVDAVIHDPLQLPMNLLSDLDLSTLREKTKINH
;
A
#
# COMPACT_ATOMS: atom_id res chain seq x y z
N MET A 1 -55.65 -44.57 44.47
CA MET A 1 -54.28 -44.03 44.28
C MET A 1 -54.45 -42.57 43.91
N MET A 2 -54.70 -41.63 44.84
CA MET A 2 -53.74 -41.00 45.78
C MET A 2 -52.45 -40.61 45.03
N VAL A 3 -52.05 -39.34 44.86
CA VAL A 3 -52.25 -38.12 45.68
C VAL A 3 -52.25 -36.85 44.80
N ASN A 4 -52.98 -35.84 45.27
CA ASN A 4 -53.24 -34.49 44.74
C ASN A 4 -52.43 -33.44 45.61
N PRO A 5 -52.52 -32.10 45.47
CA PRO A 5 -51.44 -31.21 45.00
C PRO A 5 -50.88 -30.17 46.04
N PRO A 6 -50.99 -28.82 45.85
CA PRO A 6 -49.92 -27.80 45.73
C PRO A 6 -49.85 -26.83 46.95
N PRO A 7 -49.24 -25.61 46.88
CA PRO A 7 -49.96 -24.38 46.44
C PRO A 7 -49.02 -23.32 45.77
N GLY A 8 -49.44 -22.23 45.11
CA GLY A 8 -50.71 -21.53 45.04
C GLY A 8 -50.51 -20.02 45.25
N SER A 9 -51.22 -19.21 44.44
CA SER A 9 -51.55 -17.77 44.57
C SER A 9 -50.41 -16.75 44.36
N SER A 10 -50.58 -15.60 43.70
CA SER A 10 -51.81 -14.88 43.31
C SER A 10 -51.53 -13.78 42.27
N SER A 11 -52.55 -13.56 41.44
CA SER A 11 -52.88 -12.41 40.60
C SER A 11 -52.37 -11.02 41.01
N LEU A 12 -52.07 -10.15 40.03
CA LEU A 12 -52.89 -8.97 39.71
C LEU A 12 -52.37 -8.20 38.48
N THR A 13 -53.32 -7.71 37.71
CA THR A 13 -53.25 -6.96 36.46
C THR A 13 -52.94 -5.48 36.63
N LEU A 14 -52.52 -4.84 35.51
CA LEU A 14 -52.61 -3.42 35.07
C LEU A 14 -51.24 -2.72 34.85
N PRO A 15 -51.14 -1.68 33.99
CA PRO A 15 -51.99 -1.28 32.86
C PRO A 15 -51.21 -0.95 31.57
N THR A 16 -51.94 -0.88 30.47
CA THR A 16 -51.58 -0.13 29.25
C THR A 16 -51.41 1.36 29.55
N ALA A 17 -50.26 1.93 29.21
CA ALA A 17 -50.09 3.37 29.12
C ALA A 17 -49.27 3.74 27.87
N ARG A 18 -49.90 4.57 27.04
CA ARG A 18 -49.35 5.26 25.87
C ARG A 18 -48.09 6.04 26.25
N CYS A 19 -47.08 6.07 25.37
CA CYS A 19 -46.09 7.13 25.38
C CYS A 19 -46.07 7.84 24.03
N SER A 20 -46.60 9.07 24.06
CA SER A 20 -46.51 10.07 23.01
C SER A 20 -45.21 10.87 23.15
N SER A 21 -44.52 11.07 22.03
CA SER A 21 -43.79 12.29 21.62
C SER A 21 -42.75 12.96 22.54
N ARG A 22 -41.57 13.16 21.93
CA ARG A 22 -40.61 14.30 22.02
C ARG A 22 -39.62 14.39 23.20
N GLY A 23 -38.38 14.72 22.83
CA GLY A 23 -37.23 15.08 23.68
C GLY A 23 -36.25 13.91 23.78
N GLY A 24 -35.09 13.86 23.13
CA GLY A 24 -34.07 14.90 23.05
C GLY A 24 -33.34 14.96 24.39
N LEU A 25 -32.21 14.23 24.55
CA LEU A 25 -31.03 14.63 25.32
C LEU A 25 -29.95 13.52 25.32
N LEU A 26 -28.73 13.93 24.91
CA LEU A 26 -27.44 13.67 25.54
C LEU A 26 -27.05 12.22 25.90
N CYS A 27 -26.19 11.65 25.05
CA CYS A 27 -25.37 10.48 25.37
C CYS A 27 -24.46 10.81 26.57
N GLY A 28 -24.64 10.08 27.66
CA GLY A 28 -23.93 10.25 28.91
C GLY A 28 -22.49 9.77 28.83
N VAL A 29 -21.58 10.66 29.20
CA VAL A 29 -20.19 10.35 29.56
C VAL A 29 -20.21 9.64 30.91
N LEU A 30 -19.73 8.39 30.97
CA LEU A 30 -19.44 7.70 32.23
C LEU A 30 -18.21 8.36 32.90
N PRO A 31 -18.23 8.69 34.20
CA PRO A 31 -17.06 9.21 34.89
C PRO A 31 -16.23 8.07 35.49
N MET A 32 -15.05 7.81 34.89
CA MET A 32 -13.99 7.03 35.54
C MET A 32 -13.36 7.87 36.66
N ARG A 33 -13.67 7.56 37.93
CA ARG A 33 -12.88 8.00 39.09
C ARG A 33 -11.73 7.02 39.29
N SER A 34 -10.50 7.46 39.02
CA SER A 34 -9.28 6.81 39.52
C SER A 34 -8.56 7.78 40.45
N THR A 35 -8.57 7.48 41.75
CA THR A 35 -7.72 8.12 42.75
C THR A 35 -6.50 7.23 42.98
N ARG A 36 -5.40 7.48 42.27
CA ARG A 36 -4.06 7.05 42.67
C ARG A 36 -3.09 8.22 42.56
N ALA A 37 -2.37 8.47 43.66
CA ALA A 37 -1.38 9.53 43.76
C ALA A 37 -0.21 9.32 42.76
N PRO A 38 0.39 10.39 42.23
CA PRO A 38 1.50 10.28 41.28
C PRO A 38 2.76 9.73 41.97
N ARG A 39 3.38 8.71 41.37
CA ARG A 39 4.74 8.23 41.72
C ARG A 39 5.80 9.16 41.13
N PRO A 40 6.99 9.27 41.74
CA PRO A 40 8.00 10.24 41.34
C PRO A 40 8.53 9.99 39.93
N ALA A 41 8.75 11.07 39.19
CA ALA A 41 9.24 11.05 37.82
C ALA A 41 10.67 10.48 37.75
N VAL A 42 10.81 9.36 37.02
CA VAL A 42 12.12 8.83 36.60
C VAL A 42 12.66 9.74 35.49
N ALA A 43 13.93 10.12 35.57
CA ALA A 43 14.59 10.93 34.56
C ALA A 43 14.57 10.22 33.20
N ARG A 44 13.89 10.82 32.21
CA ARG A 44 13.70 10.25 30.87
C ARG A 44 14.75 10.79 29.89
N ALA A 45 15.26 9.91 29.03
CA ALA A 45 15.99 10.35 27.84
C ALA A 45 14.99 10.96 26.86
N VAL A 46 15.16 12.24 26.53
CA VAL A 46 14.36 12.92 25.51
C VAL A 46 15.05 12.73 24.17
N ALA A 47 14.46 11.93 23.28
CA ALA A 47 14.85 11.94 21.88
C ALA A 47 14.63 13.36 21.32
N LYS A 48 15.65 13.93 20.67
CA LYS A 48 15.58 15.25 20.03
C LYS A 48 14.75 15.16 18.75
N ASN A 49 13.43 15.02 18.89
CA ASN A 49 12.52 15.12 17.76
C ASN A 49 12.34 16.60 17.41
N LYS A 50 12.71 16.98 16.19
CA LYS A 50 12.35 18.30 15.64
C LYS A 50 10.82 18.39 15.59
N PRO A 51 10.21 19.53 15.97
CA PRO A 51 8.77 19.73 15.82
C PRO A 51 8.39 19.54 14.35
N GLN A 52 7.24 18.91 14.11
CA GLN A 52 6.64 18.84 12.78
C GLN A 52 6.61 20.25 12.17
N VAL A 53 6.99 20.37 10.90
CA VAL A 53 6.76 21.59 10.13
C VAL A 53 5.26 21.88 10.22
N GLY A 54 4.91 22.89 11.02
CA GLY A 54 3.55 23.36 11.14
C GLY A 54 3.12 23.90 9.80
N GLY A 55 2.32 23.13 9.07
CA GLY A 55 1.51 23.67 8.00
C GLY A 55 0.69 24.82 8.60
N ASN A 56 0.89 26.03 8.07
CA ASN A 56 0.14 27.21 8.46
C ASN A 56 -1.36 26.87 8.56
N VAL A 57 -1.92 27.05 9.76
CA VAL A 57 -3.36 26.95 9.99
C VAL A 57 -4.01 28.20 9.39
N ALA A 58 -4.11 28.25 8.07
CA ALA A 58 -4.78 29.33 7.36
C ALA A 58 -5.29 28.84 6.00
N SER A 59 -6.34 28.02 6.02
CA SER A 59 -7.50 28.10 5.12
C SER A 59 -8.31 26.79 5.22
N MET A 60 -9.52 26.88 5.76
CA MET A 60 -10.56 25.91 5.42
C MET A 60 -10.85 26.09 3.92
N PRO A 61 -10.76 25.05 3.07
CA PRO A 61 -11.16 25.19 1.67
C PRO A 61 -12.66 25.52 1.62
N ASN A 62 -13.02 26.47 0.77
CA ASN A 62 -14.39 26.92 0.58
C ASN A 62 -15.23 25.75 0.03
N LEU A 63 -15.97 25.04 0.91
CA LEU A 63 -16.66 23.78 0.61
C LEU A 63 -17.61 23.90 -0.61
N LEU A 64 -18.25 25.06 -0.76
CA LEU A 64 -19.13 25.42 -1.87
C LEU A 64 -18.40 25.53 -3.22
N GLY A 65 -17.15 26.03 -3.23
CA GLY A 65 -16.32 26.08 -4.44
C GLY A 65 -15.87 24.69 -4.91
N SER A 66 -15.60 23.78 -3.96
CA SER A 66 -15.26 22.38 -4.25
C SER A 66 -16.46 21.60 -4.82
N LEU A 67 -17.67 21.83 -4.29
CA LEU A 67 -18.91 21.25 -4.82
C LEU A 67 -19.24 21.73 -6.25
N ASN A 68 -19.05 23.01 -6.55
CA ASN A 68 -19.25 23.54 -7.91
C ASN A 68 -18.23 22.96 -8.91
N CYS A 69 -16.96 22.80 -8.50
CA CYS A 69 -15.94 22.14 -9.31
C CYS A 69 -16.32 20.67 -9.62
N LYS A 70 -16.86 19.93 -8.64
CA LYS A 70 -17.32 18.53 -8.84
C LYS A 70 -18.42 18.42 -9.90
N VAL A 71 -19.34 19.39 -9.99
CA VAL A 71 -20.45 19.38 -10.98
C VAL A 71 -19.95 19.71 -12.39
N GLU A 72 -19.14 20.76 -12.55
CA GLU A 72 -18.59 21.16 -13.85
C GLU A 72 -17.65 20.09 -14.43
N LYS A 73 -16.94 19.38 -13.56
CA LYS A 73 -16.01 18.33 -13.94
C LYS A 73 -16.69 17.03 -14.38
N LYS A 74 -17.77 16.61 -13.70
CA LYS A 74 -18.58 15.45 -14.15
C LYS A 74 -19.18 15.70 -15.53
N ALA A 75 -19.50 16.96 -15.86
CA ALA A 75 -19.93 17.35 -17.20
C ALA A 75 -18.80 17.21 -18.24
N ARG A 76 -17.56 17.62 -17.93
CA ARG A 76 -16.38 17.45 -18.81
C ARG A 76 -16.00 15.98 -19.03
N GLU A 77 -15.96 15.16 -17.98
CA GLU A 77 -15.71 13.72 -18.10
C GLU A 77 -16.75 13.03 -18.99
N THR A 78 -18.03 13.41 -18.85
CA THR A 78 -19.12 12.93 -19.70
C THR A 78 -18.94 13.37 -21.15
N GLN A 79 -18.40 14.57 -21.37
CA GLN A 79 -18.15 15.12 -22.70
C GLN A 79 -16.92 14.51 -23.38
N THR A 80 -15.86 14.19 -22.65
CA THR A 80 -14.67 13.48 -23.15
C THR A 80 -15.00 12.02 -23.47
N LYS A 81 -15.78 11.33 -22.61
CA LYS A 81 -16.31 9.98 -22.91
C LYS A 81 -17.14 9.94 -24.19
N LYS A 82 -17.96 10.97 -24.43
CA LYS A 82 -18.74 11.11 -25.67
C LYS A 82 -17.87 11.36 -26.92
N GLN A 83 -16.68 11.95 -26.78
CA GLN A 83 -15.78 12.20 -27.91
C GLN A 83 -14.93 10.98 -28.29
N LEU A 84 -14.62 10.08 -27.35
CA LEU A 84 -13.86 8.83 -27.63
C LEU A 84 -14.73 7.64 -28.08
N HIS A 85 -16.05 7.70 -27.93
CA HIS A 85 -16.96 6.59 -28.27
C HIS A 85 -17.36 6.53 -29.76
N LYS A 86 -16.50 6.98 -30.69
CA LYS A 86 -16.70 6.75 -32.12
C LYS A 86 -16.08 5.41 -32.53
N PRO A 87 -16.82 4.49 -33.18
CA PRO A 87 -16.25 3.24 -33.64
C PRO A 87 -15.32 3.54 -34.83
N GLU A 88 -14.02 3.31 -34.66
CA GLU A 88 -13.06 3.24 -35.77
C GLU A 88 -12.71 1.78 -36.06
N GLU A 89 -12.50 1.50 -37.35
CA GLU A 89 -12.10 0.19 -37.87
C GLU A 89 -10.72 -0.20 -37.34
N VAL A 90 -10.56 -1.47 -36.96
CA VAL A 90 -9.34 -2.05 -36.39
C VAL A 90 -8.17 -1.91 -37.38
N PRO A 91 -7.06 -1.19 -37.05
CA PRO A 91 -5.96 -1.01 -38.00
C PRO A 91 -4.98 -2.19 -37.97
N THR A 92 -4.70 -2.74 -39.15
CA THR A 92 -3.98 -3.99 -39.44
C THR A 92 -2.43 -3.87 -39.56
N CYS A 93 -1.75 -2.97 -38.82
CA CYS A 93 -0.31 -2.72 -39.00
C CYS A 93 0.53 -2.70 -37.70
N GLN A 94 1.81 -3.04 -37.77
CA GLN A 94 2.79 -3.05 -36.66
C GLN A 94 2.91 -1.70 -35.92
N GLU A 95 2.88 -0.57 -36.63
CA GLU A 95 2.84 0.78 -36.01
C GLU A 95 1.53 1.05 -35.23
N SER A 96 0.45 0.32 -35.54
CA SER A 96 -0.83 0.41 -34.83
C SER A 96 -0.73 -0.21 -33.43
N LEU A 97 -0.11 -1.38 -33.30
CA LEU A 97 -0.05 -2.10 -32.02
C LEU A 97 0.81 -1.37 -30.98
N HIS A 98 1.99 -0.87 -31.38
CA HIS A 98 2.85 -0.07 -30.51
C HIS A 98 2.12 1.18 -29.99
N ARG A 99 1.39 1.89 -30.86
CA ARG A 99 0.60 3.07 -30.47
C ARG A 99 -0.53 2.71 -29.53
N GLN A 100 -1.23 1.60 -29.77
CA GLN A 100 -2.30 1.13 -28.88
C GLN A 100 -1.75 0.76 -27.49
N LEU A 101 -0.64 0.03 -27.43
CA LEU A 101 0.01 -0.31 -26.16
C LEU A 101 0.56 0.94 -25.45
N SER A 102 1.10 1.90 -26.20
CA SER A 102 1.51 3.20 -25.67
C SER A 102 0.32 3.99 -25.12
N MET A 103 -0.83 3.94 -25.79
CA MET A 103 -2.05 4.56 -25.29
C MET A 103 -2.52 3.87 -24.00
N VAL A 104 -2.54 2.54 -23.94
CA VAL A 104 -2.88 1.79 -22.72
C VAL A 104 -1.93 2.19 -21.59
N ASP A 105 -0.63 2.20 -21.86
CA ASP A 105 0.41 2.58 -20.91
C ASP A 105 0.24 4.02 -20.41
N VAL A 106 -0.08 4.97 -21.29
CA VAL A 106 -0.39 6.37 -20.93
C VAL A 106 -1.67 6.45 -20.11
N LEU A 107 -2.75 5.76 -20.50
CA LEU A 107 -4.02 5.75 -19.77
C LEU A 107 -3.88 5.17 -18.36
N GLN A 108 -3.06 4.12 -18.22
CA GLN A 108 -2.66 3.58 -16.93
C GLN A 108 -1.84 4.62 -16.15
N LYS A 109 -0.81 5.20 -16.78
CA LYS A 109 0.10 6.24 -16.23
C LYS A 109 -0.52 7.61 -15.94
N ILE A 110 -1.77 7.84 -16.32
CA ILE A 110 -2.50 9.04 -15.92
C ILE A 110 -3.66 8.69 -14.98
N GLY A 111 -3.81 7.43 -14.60
CA GLY A 111 -4.80 6.98 -13.62
C GLY A 111 -6.25 7.00 -14.09
N ILE A 112 -6.53 7.10 -15.39
CA ILE A 112 -7.90 7.14 -15.92
C ILE A 112 -8.30 5.84 -16.64
N SER A 113 -7.42 4.83 -16.67
CA SER A 113 -7.62 3.54 -17.33
C SER A 113 -8.96 2.87 -16.99
N ARG A 114 -9.44 3.00 -15.75
CA ARG A 114 -10.74 2.44 -15.32
C ARG A 114 -11.94 2.93 -16.14
N HIS A 115 -11.84 4.12 -16.73
CA HIS A 115 -12.90 4.67 -17.59
C HIS A 115 -12.88 4.11 -19.00
N PHE A 116 -11.82 3.38 -19.36
CA PHE A 116 -11.57 2.75 -20.66
C PHE A 116 -11.35 1.24 -20.50
N ALA A 117 -11.89 0.63 -19.43
CA ALA A 117 -11.59 -0.75 -19.07
C ALA A 117 -11.96 -1.74 -20.19
N SER A 118 -13.10 -1.51 -20.88
CA SER A 118 -13.53 -2.31 -22.03
C SER A 118 -12.58 -2.20 -23.23
N GLU A 119 -12.17 -0.98 -23.55
CA GLU A 119 -11.31 -0.66 -24.68
C GLU A 119 -9.90 -1.22 -24.45
N ILE A 120 -9.36 -1.00 -23.23
CA ILE A 120 -8.09 -1.57 -22.81
C ILE A 120 -8.17 -3.10 -22.90
N LYS A 121 -9.23 -3.73 -22.37
CA LYS A 121 -9.37 -5.19 -22.45
C LYS A 121 -9.35 -5.67 -23.91
N SER A 122 -10.08 -5.01 -24.80
CA SER A 122 -10.08 -5.35 -26.23
C SER A 122 -8.69 -5.25 -26.87
N ILE A 123 -7.92 -4.20 -26.56
CA ILE A 123 -6.55 -4.03 -27.05
C ILE A 123 -5.65 -5.16 -26.53
N LEU A 124 -5.80 -5.53 -25.26
CA LEU A 124 -5.00 -6.58 -24.64
C LEU A 124 -5.35 -7.97 -25.16
N ASP A 125 -6.65 -8.29 -25.33
CA ASP A 125 -7.11 -9.54 -25.95
C ASP A 125 -6.53 -9.66 -27.37
N PHE A 126 -6.57 -8.56 -28.14
CA PHE A 126 -5.97 -8.49 -29.47
C PHE A 126 -4.46 -8.71 -29.41
N THR A 127 -3.73 -7.94 -28.59
CA THR A 127 -2.28 -8.09 -28.41
C THR A 127 -1.88 -9.51 -28.01
N TYR A 128 -2.66 -10.14 -27.12
CA TYR A 128 -2.40 -11.50 -26.66
C TYR A 128 -2.54 -12.54 -27.78
N SER A 129 -3.48 -12.34 -28.70
CA SER A 129 -3.62 -13.23 -29.87
C SER A 129 -2.36 -13.23 -30.74
N TYR A 130 -1.73 -12.08 -30.97
CA TYR A 130 -0.44 -11.96 -31.67
C TYR A 130 0.71 -12.57 -30.87
N TRP A 131 0.71 -12.37 -29.55
CA TRP A 131 1.69 -12.98 -28.65
C TRP A 131 1.72 -14.51 -28.79
N LEU A 132 0.54 -15.15 -28.83
CA LEU A 132 0.42 -16.60 -28.98
C LEU A 132 0.86 -17.09 -30.36
N GLN A 133 0.56 -16.33 -31.41
CA GLN A 133 0.87 -16.68 -32.81
C GLN A 133 2.36 -16.49 -33.16
N ARG A 134 3.16 -15.85 -32.29
CA ARG A 134 4.57 -15.49 -32.53
C ARG A 134 4.76 -14.67 -33.80
N ASP A 135 3.84 -13.74 -34.03
CA ASP A 135 3.78 -12.89 -35.23
C ASP A 135 5.03 -12.01 -35.38
N GLU A 136 5.37 -11.65 -36.63
CA GLU A 136 6.45 -10.74 -36.99
C GLU A 136 6.26 -9.33 -36.40
N ILE A 137 5.01 -8.92 -36.14
CA ILE A 137 4.67 -7.65 -35.46
C ILE A 137 5.32 -7.56 -34.06
N MET A 138 5.55 -8.70 -33.41
CA MET A 138 6.20 -8.81 -32.09
C MET A 138 7.72 -8.89 -32.16
N LEU A 139 8.32 -8.71 -33.35
CA LEU A 139 9.78 -8.66 -33.54
C LEU A 139 10.39 -7.31 -33.16
N ASP A 140 9.59 -6.24 -33.12
CA ASP A 140 10.05 -4.99 -32.52
C ASP A 140 10.19 -5.18 -30.99
N VAL A 141 11.41 -4.97 -30.52
CA VAL A 141 11.79 -5.32 -29.15
C VAL A 141 11.13 -4.39 -28.13
N GLU A 142 10.91 -3.12 -28.48
CA GLU A 142 10.21 -2.17 -27.60
C GLU A 142 8.72 -2.53 -27.49
N THR A 143 8.04 -2.75 -28.62
CA THR A 143 6.63 -3.16 -28.66
C THR A 143 6.42 -4.50 -27.96
N CYS A 144 7.32 -5.46 -28.16
CA CYS A 144 7.26 -6.75 -27.49
C CYS A 144 7.53 -6.62 -25.97
N ALA A 145 8.41 -5.71 -25.56
CA ALA A 145 8.64 -5.40 -24.15
C ALA A 145 7.39 -4.85 -23.46
N MET A 146 6.78 -3.85 -24.10
CA MET A 146 5.53 -3.25 -23.63
C MET A 146 4.41 -4.27 -23.61
N ALA A 147 4.24 -5.04 -24.68
CA ALA A 147 3.25 -6.10 -24.74
C ALA A 147 3.47 -7.11 -23.61
N PHE A 148 4.70 -7.57 -23.40
CA PHE A 148 5.03 -8.48 -22.32
C PHE A 148 4.64 -7.92 -20.95
N ARG A 149 5.09 -6.70 -20.60
CA ARG A 149 4.76 -6.10 -19.31
C ARG A 149 3.26 -5.90 -19.17
N ILE A 150 2.63 -5.22 -20.13
CA ILE A 150 1.23 -4.81 -20.03
C ILE A 150 0.31 -6.04 -20.02
N LEU A 151 0.53 -7.02 -20.90
CA LEU A 151 -0.23 -8.28 -20.88
C LEU A 151 -0.06 -8.99 -19.53
N ARG A 152 1.17 -9.14 -19.06
CA ARG A 152 1.46 -9.83 -17.80
C ARG A 152 0.83 -9.13 -16.61
N MET A 153 0.92 -7.80 -16.53
CA MET A 153 0.33 -7.01 -15.45
C MET A 153 -1.20 -7.08 -15.43
N ASN A 154 -1.83 -7.32 -16.58
CA ASN A 154 -3.27 -7.49 -16.73
C ASN A 154 -3.74 -8.96 -16.70
N GLY A 155 -2.91 -9.91 -16.23
CA GLY A 155 -3.31 -11.30 -15.98
C GLY A 155 -3.08 -12.30 -17.12
N TYR A 156 -2.67 -11.84 -18.31
CA TYR A 156 -2.44 -12.73 -19.43
C TYR A 156 -1.19 -13.61 -19.23
N ASN A 157 -1.29 -14.87 -19.61
CA ASN A 157 -0.21 -15.84 -19.48
C ASN A 157 0.85 -15.67 -20.59
N VAL A 158 1.85 -14.83 -20.32
CA VAL A 158 2.97 -14.57 -21.24
C VAL A 158 4.29 -15.13 -20.71
N SER A 159 4.92 -16.01 -21.50
CA SER A 159 6.18 -16.66 -21.14
C SER A 159 7.40 -15.82 -21.50
N ALA A 160 8.38 -15.77 -20.57
CA ALA A 160 9.70 -15.21 -20.82
C ALA A 160 10.50 -16.01 -21.85
N GLY A 161 10.06 -17.23 -22.23
CA GLY A 161 10.72 -18.05 -23.24
C GLY A 161 10.83 -17.38 -24.61
N TYR A 162 9.93 -16.43 -24.93
CA TYR A 162 10.03 -15.62 -26.16
C TYR A 162 11.36 -14.83 -26.24
N TRP A 163 11.94 -14.53 -25.07
CA TRP A 163 13.14 -13.74 -24.89
C TRP A 163 14.43 -14.56 -24.79
N SER A 164 14.37 -15.88 -24.99
CA SER A 164 15.51 -16.78 -24.77
C SER A 164 16.66 -16.50 -25.76
N GLY A 165 17.59 -15.65 -25.32
CA GLY A 165 19.01 -15.76 -25.61
C GLY A 165 19.54 -14.99 -26.83
N HIS A 166 19.00 -15.13 -28.03
CA HIS A 166 19.65 -14.53 -29.21
C HIS A 166 19.21 -13.08 -29.47
N LEU A 167 17.90 -12.82 -29.46
CA LEU A 167 17.31 -11.52 -29.79
C LEU A 167 17.70 -10.42 -28.77
N LEU A 168 17.55 -10.72 -27.48
CA LEU A 168 17.95 -9.83 -26.37
C LEU A 168 19.46 -9.55 -26.36
N ARG A 169 20.29 -10.57 -26.61
CA ARG A 169 21.75 -10.38 -26.64
C ARG A 169 22.22 -9.57 -27.86
N GLN A 170 21.51 -9.63 -28.98
CA GLN A 170 21.82 -8.86 -30.19
C GLN A 170 21.44 -7.38 -30.04
N GLN A 171 20.31 -7.07 -29.39
CA GLN A 171 19.86 -5.69 -29.16
C GLN A 171 20.47 -5.05 -27.90
N LEU A 172 20.85 -5.83 -26.87
CA LEU A 172 21.74 -5.32 -25.83
C LEU A 172 23.14 -4.93 -26.37
N LYS A 173 23.47 -5.26 -27.63
CA LYS A 173 24.65 -4.76 -28.34
C LYS A 173 24.36 -3.53 -29.22
N SER A 174 23.10 -3.17 -29.49
CA SER A 174 22.71 -2.00 -30.30
C SER A 174 22.68 -0.70 -29.47
N SER A 175 22.37 0.45 -30.07
CA SER A 175 22.56 1.79 -29.46
C SER A 175 21.82 1.97 -28.13
N GLU A 176 22.28 2.93 -27.33
CA GLU A 176 21.74 3.28 -26.01
C GLU A 176 20.23 3.55 -26.02
N ALA A 177 19.72 4.21 -27.08
CA ALA A 177 18.30 4.57 -27.24
C ALA A 177 17.36 3.35 -27.33
N GLN A 178 17.85 2.21 -27.82
CA GLN A 178 17.05 0.98 -27.95
C GLN A 178 17.02 0.14 -26.66
N ARG A 179 17.86 0.47 -25.66
CA ARG A 179 17.96 -0.27 -24.39
C ARG A 179 17.11 0.34 -23.28
N THR A 180 16.85 1.65 -23.35
CA THR A 180 16.04 2.39 -22.38
C THR A 180 14.66 1.79 -22.13
N PRO A 181 13.87 1.48 -23.17
CA PRO A 181 12.54 0.94 -22.97
C PRO A 181 12.62 -0.44 -22.31
N LEU A 182 13.58 -1.27 -22.70
CA LEU A 182 13.74 -2.62 -22.14
C LEU A 182 14.03 -2.61 -20.64
N LEU A 183 14.87 -1.69 -20.17
CA LEU A 183 15.19 -1.56 -18.74
C LEU A 183 13.95 -1.20 -17.91
N ARG A 184 13.07 -0.35 -18.46
CA ARG A 184 11.80 0.05 -17.84
C ARG A 184 10.81 -1.11 -17.74
N GLU A 185 10.74 -1.90 -18.80
CA GLU A 185 9.73 -2.93 -18.97
C GLU A 185 10.14 -4.26 -18.29
N PHE A 186 11.44 -4.55 -18.21
CA PHE A 186 11.98 -5.86 -17.77
C PHE A 186 12.82 -5.84 -16.50
N GLY A 187 12.97 -4.69 -15.82
CA GLY A 187 13.83 -4.48 -14.63
C GLY A 187 13.50 -5.32 -13.38
N GLY A 188 12.81 -6.46 -13.53
CA GLY A 188 12.48 -7.40 -12.47
C GLY A 188 12.67 -8.89 -12.81
N GLN A 189 13.23 -9.22 -13.99
CA GLN A 189 13.49 -10.61 -14.39
C GLN A 189 14.94 -11.00 -14.18
N LYS A 190 15.15 -12.16 -13.55
CA LYS A 190 16.47 -12.75 -13.30
C LYS A 190 17.39 -12.76 -14.54
N THR A 191 16.86 -13.18 -15.70
CA THR A 191 17.63 -13.24 -16.96
C THR A 191 18.05 -11.84 -17.45
N PHE A 192 17.24 -10.83 -17.19
CA PHE A 192 17.49 -9.45 -17.63
C PHE A 192 18.40 -8.70 -16.64
N GLU A 193 18.21 -8.91 -15.34
CA GLU A 193 19.07 -8.39 -14.26
C GLU A 193 20.52 -8.91 -14.38
N GLU A 194 20.69 -10.22 -14.65
CA GLU A 194 22.00 -10.85 -14.92
C GLU A 194 22.67 -10.28 -16.18
N LEU A 195 21.90 -10.02 -17.24
CA LEU A 195 22.41 -9.43 -18.50
C LEU A 195 22.78 -7.93 -18.36
N CYS A 196 22.09 -7.19 -17.50
CA CYS A 196 22.33 -5.76 -17.29
C CYS A 196 23.49 -5.49 -16.33
N THR A 197 23.69 -6.30 -15.29
CA THR A 197 24.76 -6.10 -14.30
C THR A 197 26.18 -6.24 -14.87
N GLU A 198 26.38 -7.07 -15.89
CA GLU A 198 27.67 -7.17 -16.60
C GLU A 198 27.98 -5.97 -17.50
N LYS A 199 26.95 -5.34 -18.09
CA LYS A 199 27.11 -4.32 -19.15
C LYS A 199 26.87 -2.88 -18.70
N ALA A 200 26.05 -2.67 -17.66
CA ALA A 200 25.74 -1.35 -17.12
C ALA A 200 26.96 -0.64 -16.50
N LYS A 201 28.01 -1.39 -16.10
CA LYS A 201 29.24 -0.82 -15.52
C LYS A 201 30.11 -0.03 -16.52
N SER A 202 29.79 -0.01 -17.81
CA SER A 202 30.65 0.58 -18.86
C SER A 202 30.02 1.65 -19.75
N LEU A 203 28.77 2.06 -19.52
CA LEU A 203 28.02 2.94 -20.44
C LEU A 203 27.42 4.16 -19.75
N LYS A 204 27.45 5.31 -20.44
CA LYS A 204 26.66 6.50 -20.10
C LYS A 204 25.24 6.30 -20.61
N PHE A 205 24.24 6.74 -19.85
CA PHE A 205 22.83 6.54 -20.16
C PHE A 205 22.10 7.90 -20.30
N THR A 206 21.03 8.00 -21.11
CA THR A 206 20.16 9.19 -21.14
C THR A 206 19.36 9.33 -19.84
N GLN A 207 18.99 10.56 -19.45
CA GLN A 207 18.31 10.85 -18.18
C GLN A 207 17.07 9.98 -17.88
N ASN A 208 16.29 9.61 -18.90
CA ASN A 208 15.12 8.74 -18.71
C ASN A 208 15.51 7.28 -18.39
N VAL A 209 16.64 6.79 -18.91
CA VAL A 209 17.16 5.46 -18.54
C VAL A 209 17.82 5.51 -17.18
N GLU A 210 18.60 6.56 -16.92
CA GLU A 210 19.24 6.78 -15.62
C GLU A 210 18.15 6.79 -14.54
N HIS A 211 17.05 7.52 -14.73
CA HIS A 211 15.92 7.51 -13.80
C HIS A 211 15.30 6.11 -13.60
N VAL A 212 15.17 5.28 -14.64
CA VAL A 212 14.58 3.93 -14.53
C VAL A 212 15.55 2.92 -13.90
N LEU A 213 16.84 3.07 -14.16
CA LEU A 213 17.91 2.30 -13.52
C LEU A 213 18.06 2.71 -12.04
N ASP A 214 17.94 4.00 -11.77
CA ASP A 214 17.96 4.59 -10.44
C ASP A 214 16.63 4.38 -9.69
N SER A 215 15.52 4.08 -10.38
CA SER A 215 14.20 3.82 -9.79
C SER A 215 13.41 2.82 -10.64
N PRO A 216 13.55 1.51 -10.35
CA PRO A 216 12.78 0.45 -11.01
C PRO A 216 11.26 0.68 -10.91
N PHE A 217 10.48 0.11 -11.82
CA PHE A 217 9.02 0.35 -11.86
C PHE A 217 8.28 0.01 -10.55
N TYR A 218 8.78 -0.94 -9.77
CA TYR A 218 8.20 -1.32 -8.47
C TYR A 218 8.58 -0.37 -7.33
N THR A 219 9.53 0.56 -7.53
CA THR A 219 9.82 1.64 -6.56
C THR A 219 8.96 2.88 -6.81
N MET A 220 8.23 2.91 -7.93
CA MET A 220 7.33 4.00 -8.30
C MET A 220 5.91 3.70 -7.84
N LEU A 221 5.32 4.65 -7.12
CA LEU A 221 3.90 4.62 -6.77
C LEU A 221 3.10 5.22 -7.92
N ASP A 222 2.05 4.54 -8.35
CA ASP A 222 1.30 4.89 -9.57
C ASP A 222 0.83 6.34 -9.51
N ARG A 223 0.25 6.78 -8.38
CA ARG A 223 -0.20 8.16 -8.20
C ARG A 223 0.90 9.24 -8.33
N LEU A 224 2.17 8.91 -8.04
CA LEU A 224 3.27 9.87 -8.18
C LEU A 224 3.70 10.02 -9.64
N GLU A 225 3.64 8.95 -10.45
CA GLU A 225 3.74 9.08 -11.91
C GLU A 225 2.56 9.91 -12.45
N HIS A 226 1.38 9.73 -11.87
CA HIS A 226 0.13 10.34 -12.33
C HIS A 226 -0.13 11.73 -11.71
N LYS A 227 0.84 12.32 -10.97
CA LYS A 227 0.71 13.61 -10.25
C LYS A 227 0.11 14.72 -11.14
N ARG A 228 0.34 14.65 -12.45
CA ARG A 228 -0.19 15.61 -13.43
C ARG A 228 -1.70 15.52 -13.68
N ASN A 229 -2.39 14.42 -13.35
CA ASN A 229 -3.79 14.21 -13.74
C ASN A 229 -4.60 13.32 -12.79
N ILE A 230 -4.95 13.78 -11.58
CA ILE A 230 -5.96 13.09 -10.76
C ILE A 230 -6.79 14.11 -10.00
N GLU A 231 -7.79 14.68 -10.66
CA GLU A 231 -8.67 15.70 -10.10
C GLU A 231 -9.67 15.13 -9.06
N GLN A 232 -9.67 13.83 -8.74
CA GLN A 232 -10.81 13.13 -8.11
C GLN A 232 -10.69 12.81 -6.63
N PHE A 233 -9.72 13.35 -5.90
CA PHE A 233 -9.59 12.97 -4.50
C PHE A 233 -10.08 14.02 -3.52
N ASP A 234 -10.83 13.56 -2.51
CA ASP A 234 -11.43 14.44 -1.53
C ASP A 234 -10.35 15.09 -0.66
N ILE A 235 -10.16 16.40 -0.85
CA ILE A 235 -9.39 17.32 0.01
C ILE A 235 -9.87 17.26 1.48
N ILE A 236 -10.95 16.52 1.75
CA ILE A 236 -11.59 16.33 3.05
C ILE A 236 -10.92 15.23 3.90
N GLU A 237 -10.29 14.21 3.31
CA GLU A 237 -9.73 13.08 4.07
C GLU A 237 -8.60 13.51 5.01
N HIS A 238 -7.67 14.33 4.52
CA HIS A 238 -6.53 14.79 5.32
C HIS A 238 -6.94 15.65 6.53
N PRO A 239 -7.86 16.63 6.43
CA PRO A 239 -8.45 17.30 7.59
C PRO A 239 -9.14 16.36 8.60
N ILE A 240 -9.89 15.35 8.13
CA ILE A 240 -10.52 14.35 9.01
C ILE A 240 -9.44 13.60 9.82
N LEU A 241 -8.36 13.22 9.17
CA LEU A 241 -7.24 12.53 9.81
C LEU A 241 -6.53 13.43 10.84
N GLN A 242 -6.29 14.69 10.51
CA GLN A 242 -5.72 15.65 11.47
C GLN A 242 -6.63 15.89 12.67
N PHE A 243 -7.94 15.96 12.46
CA PHE A 243 -8.92 16.07 13.54
C PHE A 243 -8.85 14.83 14.45
N TRP A 244 -8.87 13.63 13.87
CA TRP A 244 -8.76 12.37 14.61
C TRP A 244 -7.50 12.29 15.49
N VAL A 245 -6.33 12.73 14.98
CA VAL A 245 -5.08 12.78 15.76
C VAL A 245 -5.24 13.66 17.01
N ARG A 246 -5.89 14.83 16.87
CA ARG A 246 -6.10 15.77 17.98
C ARG A 246 -7.10 15.23 18.99
N GLU A 247 -8.21 14.67 18.53
CA GLU A 247 -9.25 14.08 19.39
C GLU A 247 -8.73 12.86 20.17
N SER A 248 -7.95 12.02 19.50
CA SER A 248 -7.28 10.86 20.12
C SER A 248 -6.09 11.26 21.01
N ARG A 249 -5.76 12.56 21.06
CA ARG A 249 -4.67 13.14 21.86
C ARG A 249 -3.28 12.59 21.52
N LEU A 250 -3.10 11.97 20.35
CA LEU A 250 -1.81 11.44 19.90
C LEU A 250 -0.77 12.56 19.72
N ASN A 251 -1.22 13.78 19.42
CA ASN A 251 -0.37 14.98 19.37
C ASN A 251 0.15 15.46 20.73
N ARG A 252 -0.32 14.87 21.84
CA ARG A 252 0.19 15.16 23.18
C ARG A 252 1.33 14.25 23.61
N LEU A 253 1.69 13.25 22.79
CA LEU A 253 2.77 12.32 23.05
C LEU A 253 4.07 12.84 22.42
N PRO A 254 4.98 13.47 23.17
CA PRO A 254 6.16 14.14 22.60
C PRO A 254 7.19 13.16 22.02
N PHE A 255 7.15 11.90 22.44
CA PHE A 255 8.02 10.84 21.92
C PHE A 255 7.58 10.35 20.54
N ALA A 256 6.29 10.48 20.19
CA ALA A 256 5.70 9.79 19.05
C ALA A 256 5.78 10.58 17.74
N ARG A 257 6.35 9.93 16.72
CA ARG A 257 6.29 10.31 15.31
C ARG A 257 4.93 9.84 14.79
N GLN A 258 4.09 10.76 14.34
CA GLN A 258 2.76 10.37 13.84
C GLN A 258 2.77 9.85 12.41
N LYS A 259 3.71 10.33 11.57
CA LYS A 259 3.88 9.96 10.15
C LYS A 259 2.57 9.90 9.33
N LEU A 260 1.53 10.63 9.76
CA LEU A 260 0.18 10.54 9.20
C LEU A 260 0.14 10.84 7.71
N ALA A 261 0.88 11.87 7.28
CA ALA A 261 0.95 12.27 5.88
C ALA A 261 1.62 11.20 5.00
N TYR A 262 2.57 10.43 5.54
CA TYR A 262 3.26 9.36 4.81
C TYR A 262 2.34 8.15 4.64
N PHE A 263 1.59 7.78 5.68
CA PHE A 263 0.60 6.71 5.54
C PHE A 263 -0.56 7.12 4.65
N TYR A 264 -1.02 8.36 4.73
CA TYR A 264 -2.02 8.85 3.79
C TYR A 264 -1.48 8.87 2.36
N LEU A 265 -0.24 9.31 2.12
CA LEU A 265 0.42 9.19 0.82
C LEU A 265 0.40 7.73 0.34
N SER A 266 0.82 6.78 1.17
CA SER A 266 0.82 5.36 0.80
C SER A 266 -0.58 4.88 0.44
N ALA A 267 -1.58 5.10 1.29
CA ALA A 267 -2.97 4.70 1.05
C ALA A 267 -3.55 5.34 -0.21
N ALA A 268 -3.32 6.65 -0.39
CA ALA A 268 -3.81 7.41 -1.53
C ALA A 268 -3.15 6.99 -2.85
N SER A 269 -1.93 6.47 -2.77
CA SER A 269 -1.17 5.99 -3.92
C SER A 269 -1.49 4.55 -4.33
N THR A 270 -1.98 3.73 -3.39
CA THR A 270 -2.28 2.31 -3.60
C THR A 270 -3.76 2.03 -3.78
N MET A 271 -4.64 2.83 -3.18
CA MET A 271 -6.11 2.73 -3.26
C MET A 271 -6.67 3.95 -3.97
N PHE A 272 -6.41 4.01 -5.27
CA PHE A 272 -6.72 5.16 -6.12
C PHE A 272 -8.22 5.53 -6.25
N PRO A 273 -9.16 4.59 -6.45
CA PRO A 273 -10.57 4.92 -6.68
C PRO A 273 -11.17 5.74 -5.53
N PRO A 274 -11.87 6.85 -5.80
CA PRO A 274 -12.42 7.71 -4.73
C PRO A 274 -13.38 6.97 -3.79
N GLU A 275 -14.05 5.92 -4.28
CA GLU A 275 -14.97 5.07 -3.52
C GLU A 275 -14.28 4.33 -2.35
N LEU A 276 -12.95 4.19 -2.39
CA LEU A 276 -12.15 3.56 -1.33
C LEU A 276 -11.72 4.54 -0.21
N SER A 277 -12.46 5.64 -0.02
CA SER A 277 -12.15 6.68 1.00
C SER A 277 -12.02 6.10 2.40
N ASP A 278 -12.97 5.26 2.81
CA ASP A 278 -12.95 4.63 4.13
C ASP A 278 -11.73 3.73 4.32
N ALA A 279 -11.35 2.97 3.27
CA ALA A 279 -10.17 2.11 3.28
C ALA A 279 -8.90 2.92 3.54
N ARG A 280 -8.78 4.10 2.93
CA ARG A 280 -7.61 4.96 3.09
C ARG A 280 -7.55 5.69 4.42
N ILE A 281 -8.70 6.16 4.91
CA ILE A 281 -8.78 6.76 6.23
C ILE A 281 -8.40 5.71 7.27
N LEU A 282 -8.94 4.49 7.17
CA LEU A 282 -8.60 3.36 8.04
C LEU A 282 -7.09 3.06 7.98
N TRP A 283 -6.54 2.94 6.77
CA TRP A 283 -5.10 2.72 6.53
C TRP A 283 -4.23 3.77 7.22
N ALA A 284 -4.52 5.05 6.98
CA ALA A 284 -3.74 6.16 7.50
C ALA A 284 -3.82 6.25 9.03
N LYS A 285 -4.99 5.98 9.61
CA LYS A 285 -5.18 5.92 11.07
C LYS A 285 -4.39 4.77 11.69
N ASN A 286 -4.53 3.56 11.16
CA ASN A 286 -3.82 2.40 11.69
C ASN A 286 -2.31 2.56 11.55
N GLY A 287 -1.80 3.04 10.41
CA GLY A 287 -0.37 3.29 10.24
C GLY A 287 0.19 4.35 11.20
N ALA A 288 -0.53 5.46 11.38
CA ALA A 288 -0.14 6.47 12.36
C ALA A 288 -0.15 5.92 13.80
N LEU A 289 -1.15 5.09 14.13
CA LEU A 289 -1.26 4.47 15.44
C LEU A 289 -0.15 3.43 15.68
N THR A 290 0.16 2.59 14.70
CA THR A 290 1.25 1.60 14.82
C THR A 290 2.60 2.29 15.00
N THR A 291 2.83 3.44 14.35
CA THR A 291 4.07 4.22 14.58
C THR A 291 4.14 4.82 15.97
N VAL A 292 3.01 5.29 16.51
CA VAL A 292 2.96 5.78 17.90
C VAL A 292 3.25 4.64 18.89
N VAL A 293 2.73 3.44 18.63
CA VAL A 293 2.98 2.24 19.43
C VAL A 293 4.44 1.81 19.31
N ASP A 294 4.99 1.73 18.11
CA ASP A 294 6.41 1.47 17.84
C ASP A 294 7.32 2.41 18.63
N ASP A 295 7.11 3.73 18.52
CA ASP A 295 7.87 4.72 19.28
C ASP A 295 7.69 4.58 20.80
N PHE A 296 6.53 4.10 21.26
CA PHE A 296 6.30 3.83 22.67
C PHE A 296 7.13 2.62 23.15
N PHE A 297 7.17 1.52 22.39
CA PHE A 297 7.98 0.34 22.69
C PHE A 297 9.49 0.59 22.56
N ASP A 298 9.87 1.54 21.71
CA ASP A 298 11.27 1.81 21.41
C ASP A 298 11.91 2.80 22.35
N VAL A 299 11.19 3.90 22.62
CA VAL A 299 11.75 5.10 23.27
C VAL A 299 10.86 5.62 24.38
N GLY A 300 9.53 5.60 24.18
CA GLY A 300 8.59 6.36 25.00
C GLY A 300 8.22 5.72 26.34
N GLY A 301 8.06 4.40 26.37
CA GLY A 301 7.51 3.63 27.47
C GLY A 301 8.57 2.93 28.32
N SER A 302 8.31 2.82 29.63
CA SER A 302 9.03 1.91 30.52
C SER A 302 8.52 0.49 30.39
N LYS A 303 9.33 -0.52 30.78
CA LYS A 303 8.95 -1.94 30.70
C LYS A 303 7.58 -2.21 31.35
N ASP A 304 7.35 -1.68 32.56
CA ASP A 304 6.06 -1.80 33.26
C ASP A 304 4.88 -1.22 32.45
N GLU A 305 5.09 -0.11 31.74
CA GLU A 305 4.06 0.50 30.89
C GLU A 305 3.78 -0.33 29.63
N LEU A 306 4.82 -0.93 29.04
CA LEU A 306 4.70 -1.81 27.87
C LEU A 306 3.99 -3.13 28.22
N GLU A 307 4.37 -3.75 29.34
CA GLU A 307 3.70 -4.93 29.89
C GLU A 307 2.23 -4.63 30.18
N ASN A 308 1.94 -3.48 30.80
CA ASN A 308 0.57 -3.08 31.08
C ASN A 308 -0.24 -2.83 29.80
N LEU A 309 0.33 -2.16 28.79
CA LEU A 309 -0.35 -1.97 27.50
C LEU A 309 -0.65 -3.30 26.81
N THR A 310 0.33 -4.21 26.79
CA THR A 310 0.20 -5.55 26.20
C THR A 310 -0.91 -6.33 26.91
N ALA A 311 -0.89 -6.38 28.24
CA ALA A 311 -1.91 -7.06 29.03
C ALA A 311 -3.31 -6.45 28.82
N LEU A 312 -3.43 -5.12 28.71
CA LEU A 312 -4.71 -4.46 28.44
C LEU A 312 -5.29 -4.85 27.08
N VAL A 313 -4.45 -4.99 26.05
CA VAL A 313 -4.89 -5.49 24.76
C VAL A 313 -5.27 -6.96 24.86
N GLU A 314 -4.48 -7.81 25.51
CA GLU A 314 -4.82 -9.24 25.68
C GLU A 314 -6.14 -9.47 26.42
N MET A 315 -6.51 -8.60 27.36
CA MET A 315 -7.79 -8.69 28.08
C MET A 315 -8.99 -8.24 27.25
N TRP A 316 -8.82 -7.71 26.03
CA TRP A 316 -9.92 -7.19 25.22
C TRP A 316 -10.95 -8.28 24.86
N GLU A 317 -10.51 -9.51 24.61
CA GLU A 317 -11.40 -10.65 24.28
C GLU A 317 -12.09 -11.26 25.51
N HIS A 318 -11.51 -11.11 26.71
CA HIS A 318 -12.01 -11.73 27.94
C HIS A 318 -13.09 -10.92 28.66
N GLN A 319 -13.81 -10.04 27.96
CA GLN A 319 -15.07 -9.54 28.50
C GLN A 319 -16.08 -10.69 28.42
N GLU A 320 -16.39 -11.30 29.57
CA GLU A 320 -17.16 -12.56 29.77
C GLU A 320 -18.57 -12.60 29.14
N GLU A 321 -18.98 -11.61 28.34
CA GLU A 321 -20.28 -11.51 27.65
C GLU A 321 -20.14 -10.82 26.27
N THR A 322 -19.13 -11.15 25.47
CA THR A 322 -19.03 -10.55 24.11
C THR A 322 -20.05 -11.21 23.17
N GLU A 323 -21.28 -10.69 23.15
CA GLU A 323 -22.31 -11.06 22.17
C GLU A 323 -22.06 -10.31 20.86
N TYR A 324 -21.77 -11.05 19.78
CA TYR A 324 -21.61 -10.47 18.45
C TYR A 324 -22.97 -10.29 17.77
N TYR A 325 -23.19 -9.11 17.19
CA TYR A 325 -24.42 -8.83 16.45
C TYR A 325 -24.59 -9.73 15.20
N SER A 326 -23.48 -10.11 14.57
CA SER A 326 -23.46 -11.06 13.46
C SER A 326 -22.09 -11.70 13.30
N GLU A 327 -22.04 -12.81 12.56
CA GLU A 327 -20.80 -13.50 12.14
C GLU A 327 -19.82 -12.55 11.44
N GLN A 328 -20.31 -11.57 10.66
CA GLN A 328 -19.42 -10.59 10.01
C GLN A 328 -18.75 -9.65 11.01
N VAL A 329 -19.47 -9.27 12.07
CA VAL A 329 -18.91 -8.44 13.14
C VAL A 329 -17.85 -9.22 13.92
N GLU A 330 -18.14 -10.50 14.23
CA GLU A 330 -17.17 -11.40 14.87
C GLU A 330 -15.89 -11.53 14.05
N ILE A 331 -15.99 -11.85 12.75
CA ILE A 331 -14.82 -12.02 11.87
C ILE A 331 -13.96 -10.73 11.82
N VAL A 332 -14.59 -9.57 11.61
CA VAL A 332 -13.87 -8.30 11.51
C VAL A 332 -13.25 -7.90 12.85
N PHE A 333 -14.00 -8.07 13.95
CA PHE A 333 -13.49 -7.79 15.29
C PHE A 333 -12.29 -8.67 15.62
N SER A 334 -12.40 -9.98 15.41
CA SER A 334 -11.34 -10.95 15.63
C SER A 334 -10.09 -10.63 14.80
N ALA A 335 -10.25 -10.25 13.52
CA ALA A 335 -9.12 -9.88 12.67
C ALA A 335 -8.39 -8.60 13.13
N ILE A 336 -9.14 -7.58 13.57
CA ILE A 336 -8.56 -6.33 14.11
C ILE A 336 -7.81 -6.64 15.41
N TYR A 337 -8.50 -7.34 16.31
CA TYR A 337 -7.98 -7.66 17.63
C TYR A 337 -6.73 -8.55 17.56
N SER A 338 -6.78 -9.66 16.83
CA SER A 338 -5.66 -10.60 16.71
C SER A 338 -4.43 -9.92 16.11
N SER A 339 -4.61 -9.06 15.11
CA SER A 339 -3.51 -8.30 14.49
C SER A 339 -2.78 -7.39 15.49
N TRP A 340 -3.51 -6.73 16.38
CA TRP A 340 -2.91 -5.88 17.42
C TRP A 340 -2.31 -6.70 18.55
N GLN A 341 -2.96 -7.77 18.96
CA GLN A 341 -2.49 -8.67 20.00
C GLN A 341 -1.16 -9.33 19.60
N GLU A 342 -1.07 -9.85 18.38
CA GLU A 342 0.14 -10.42 17.81
C GLU A 342 1.26 -9.37 17.74
N LEU A 343 0.97 -8.17 17.20
CA LEU A 343 1.96 -7.09 17.12
C LEU A 343 2.59 -6.75 18.48
N LEU A 344 1.78 -6.56 19.52
CA LEU A 344 2.29 -6.16 20.84
C LEU A 344 3.11 -7.27 21.51
N ARG A 345 2.70 -8.55 21.36
CA ARG A 345 3.49 -9.68 21.86
C ARG A 345 4.87 -9.74 21.21
N ASN A 346 4.92 -9.64 19.89
CA ASN A 346 6.18 -9.69 19.15
C ASN A 346 7.06 -8.45 19.41
N MET A 347 6.46 -7.28 19.65
CA MET A 347 7.21 -6.10 20.10
C MET A 347 7.77 -6.28 21.52
N MET A 348 7.03 -6.93 22.43
CA MET A 348 7.56 -7.32 23.75
C MET A 348 8.75 -8.28 23.63
N THR A 349 8.70 -9.25 22.71
CA THR A 349 9.84 -10.13 22.43
C THR A 349 11.08 -9.34 22.02
N GLU A 350 10.97 -8.30 21.18
CA GLU A 350 12.12 -7.44 20.84
C GLU A 350 12.63 -6.63 22.04
N VAL A 351 11.74 -6.18 22.93
CA VAL A 351 12.11 -5.52 24.19
C VAL A 351 12.89 -6.49 25.08
N GLU A 352 12.45 -7.74 25.20
CA GLU A 352 13.11 -8.78 25.99
C GLU A 352 14.48 -9.14 25.40
N TRP A 353 14.58 -9.28 24.08
CA TRP A 353 15.88 -9.52 23.42
C TRP A 353 16.87 -8.39 23.68
N ARG A 354 16.44 -7.15 23.47
CA ARG A 354 17.25 -5.95 23.68
C ARG A 354 17.68 -5.78 25.15
N THR A 355 16.76 -5.97 26.09
CA THR A 355 17.05 -5.78 27.53
C THR A 355 17.84 -6.94 28.13
N GLY A 356 17.63 -8.17 27.64
CA GLY A 356 18.37 -9.35 28.06
C GLY A 356 19.71 -9.55 27.36
N GLY A 357 20.00 -8.77 26.31
CA GLY A 357 21.19 -8.94 25.47
C GLY A 357 21.16 -10.25 24.67
N TYR A 358 19.97 -10.78 24.40
CA TYR A 358 19.79 -11.98 23.59
C TYR A 358 20.07 -11.67 22.12
N VAL A 359 20.83 -12.54 21.47
CA VAL A 359 21.16 -12.44 20.04
C VAL A 359 20.41 -13.57 19.32
N PRO A 360 19.25 -13.28 18.69
CA PRO A 360 18.48 -14.30 18.01
C PRO A 360 19.21 -14.83 16.77
N THR A 361 18.84 -16.03 16.32
CA THR A 361 19.25 -16.49 14.98
C THR A 361 18.56 -15.63 13.90
N LEU A 362 19.05 -15.66 12.65
CA LEU A 362 18.40 -14.90 11.58
C LEU A 362 16.96 -15.37 11.35
N ASP A 363 16.71 -16.68 11.39
CA ASP A 363 15.38 -17.25 11.17
C ASP A 363 14.42 -16.86 12.29
N GLU A 364 14.84 -17.00 13.55
CA GLU A 364 14.08 -16.57 14.74
C GLU A 364 13.78 -15.07 14.71
N TYR A 365 14.77 -14.25 14.36
CA TYR A 365 14.57 -12.82 14.19
C TYR A 365 13.52 -12.54 13.11
N ILE A 366 13.63 -13.17 11.93
CA ILE A 366 12.71 -12.91 10.83
C ILE A 366 11.28 -13.32 11.18
N GLU A 367 11.07 -14.45 11.86
CA GLU A 367 9.74 -14.88 12.32
C GLU A 367 9.06 -13.82 13.20
N ASN A 368 9.82 -13.16 14.08
CA ASN A 368 9.29 -12.06 14.89
C ASN A 368 9.18 -10.75 14.11
N ALA A 369 10.22 -10.42 13.34
CA ALA A 369 10.42 -9.12 12.72
C ALA A 369 9.42 -8.85 11.59
N VAL A 370 8.91 -9.88 10.92
CA VAL A 370 7.83 -9.72 9.93
C VAL A 370 6.54 -9.22 10.56
N VAL A 371 6.26 -9.62 11.80
CA VAL A 371 5.10 -9.14 12.56
C VAL A 371 5.35 -7.72 13.06
N THR A 372 6.51 -7.46 13.68
CA THR A 372 6.85 -6.13 14.23
C THR A 372 7.08 -5.06 13.17
N PHE A 373 7.22 -5.43 11.89
CA PHE A 373 7.13 -4.49 10.78
C PHE A 373 5.72 -3.84 10.65
N ALA A 374 4.75 -4.34 11.43
CA ALA A 374 3.46 -3.72 11.72
C ALA A 374 2.50 -3.58 10.52
N LEU A 375 2.69 -4.37 9.46
CA LEU A 375 1.75 -4.40 8.35
C LEU A 375 0.41 -5.04 8.71
N GLY A 376 0.35 -5.94 9.70
CA GLY A 376 -0.88 -6.65 10.09
C GLY A 376 -2.05 -5.70 10.39
N PRO A 377 -1.92 -4.82 11.40
CA PRO A 377 -2.97 -3.85 11.74
C PRO A 377 -3.32 -2.83 10.65
N ILE A 378 -2.49 -2.70 9.62
CA ILE A 378 -2.68 -1.73 8.53
C ILE A 378 -3.37 -2.39 7.33
N VAL A 379 -2.79 -3.48 6.83
CA VAL A 379 -3.19 -4.11 5.56
C VAL A 379 -4.41 -5.00 5.74
N LEU A 380 -4.44 -5.84 6.78
CA LEU A 380 -5.48 -6.86 6.94
C LEU A 380 -6.87 -6.24 7.14
N PRO A 381 -7.05 -5.19 7.97
CA PRO A 381 -8.33 -4.50 8.05
C PRO A 381 -8.74 -3.82 6.74
N ALA A 382 -7.77 -3.29 5.98
CA ALA A 382 -8.06 -2.60 4.72
C ALA A 382 -8.58 -3.55 3.62
N LEU A 383 -8.25 -4.84 3.67
CA LEU A 383 -8.76 -5.85 2.72
C LEU A 383 -10.30 -5.97 2.74
N TYR A 384 -10.94 -5.67 3.87
CA TYR A 384 -12.40 -5.69 3.98
C TYR A 384 -13.07 -4.51 3.25
N PHE A 385 -12.29 -3.53 2.78
CA PHE A 385 -12.80 -2.33 2.11
C PHE A 385 -12.46 -2.28 0.61
N VAL A 386 -11.65 -3.18 0.07
CA VAL A 386 -11.22 -3.13 -1.35
C VAL A 386 -12.24 -3.70 -2.35
N GLY A 387 -13.40 -4.18 -1.87
CA GLY A 387 -14.56 -4.53 -2.70
C GLY A 387 -15.02 -5.98 -2.58
N PRO A 388 -14.19 -6.99 -2.89
CA PRO A 388 -14.57 -8.38 -2.74
C PRO A 388 -14.88 -8.74 -1.28
N LYS A 389 -15.89 -9.59 -1.07
CA LYS A 389 -16.21 -10.12 0.25
C LYS A 389 -15.12 -11.11 0.67
N ILE A 390 -14.45 -10.83 1.78
CA ILE A 390 -13.52 -11.77 2.43
C ILE A 390 -14.33 -12.81 3.20
N THR A 391 -14.11 -14.10 2.94
CA THR A 391 -14.72 -15.20 3.68
C THR A 391 -13.71 -15.83 4.65
N GLU A 392 -14.19 -16.53 5.66
CA GLU A 392 -13.33 -17.28 6.59
C GLU A 392 -12.42 -18.27 5.84
N SER A 393 -12.96 -19.00 4.86
CA SER A 393 -12.20 -19.93 4.02
C SER A 393 -11.04 -19.28 3.28
N MET A 394 -11.14 -17.99 2.94
CA MET A 394 -10.05 -17.25 2.32
C MET A 394 -8.97 -16.89 3.33
N VAL A 395 -9.35 -16.47 4.55
CA VAL A 395 -8.41 -16.02 5.59
C VAL A 395 -7.53 -17.19 6.07
N ILE A 396 -8.11 -18.40 6.15
CA ILE A 396 -7.38 -19.61 6.53
C ILE A 396 -6.62 -20.27 5.36
N ASP A 397 -6.79 -19.76 4.13
CA ASP A 397 -6.14 -20.34 2.96
C ASP A 397 -4.62 -20.07 3.00
N PRO A 398 -3.78 -21.06 2.63
CA PRO A 398 -2.33 -20.87 2.54
C PRO A 398 -1.92 -19.72 1.62
N GLU A 399 -2.69 -19.42 0.57
CA GLU A 399 -2.41 -18.28 -0.31
C GLU A 399 -2.49 -16.94 0.43
N TYR A 400 -3.50 -16.75 1.28
CA TYR A 400 -3.69 -15.51 2.02
C TYR A 400 -2.53 -15.24 2.97
N SER A 401 -2.16 -16.25 3.75
CA SER A 401 -1.02 -16.17 4.66
C SER A 401 0.30 -15.96 3.92
N GLU A 402 0.50 -16.61 2.77
CA GLU A 402 1.71 -16.46 1.97
C GLU A 402 1.83 -15.07 1.31
N LEU A 403 0.73 -14.49 0.81
CA LEU A 403 0.71 -13.11 0.29
C LEU A 403 1.14 -12.11 1.35
N PHE A 404 0.59 -12.24 2.57
CA PHE A 404 0.95 -11.39 3.69
C PHE A 404 2.41 -11.61 4.10
N ARG A 405 2.84 -12.86 4.26
CA ARG A 405 4.21 -13.22 4.63
C ARG A 405 5.23 -12.65 3.64
N LEU A 406 5.05 -12.88 2.34
CA LEU A 406 5.97 -12.38 1.31
C LEU A 406 6.06 -10.84 1.31
N THR A 407 4.92 -10.17 1.49
CA THR A 407 4.87 -8.70 1.56
C THR A 407 5.60 -8.17 2.80
N SER A 408 5.32 -8.75 3.97
CA SER A 408 5.94 -8.38 5.25
C SER A 408 7.43 -8.70 5.29
N THR A 409 7.86 -9.86 4.81
CA THR A 409 9.28 -10.21 4.69
C THR A 409 10.00 -9.27 3.72
N CYS A 410 9.42 -8.96 2.57
CA CYS A 410 10.03 -8.01 1.63
C CYS A 410 10.18 -6.62 2.28
N GLY A 411 9.13 -6.12 2.93
CA GLY A 411 9.14 -4.83 3.61
C GLY A 411 10.15 -4.76 4.75
N ARG A 412 10.17 -5.77 5.63
CA ARG A 412 11.12 -5.89 6.74
C ARG A 412 12.57 -5.92 6.24
N LEU A 413 12.89 -6.76 5.27
CA LEU A 413 14.26 -6.86 4.76
C LEU A 413 14.73 -5.57 4.07
N LEU A 414 13.83 -4.90 3.32
CA LEU A 414 14.12 -3.58 2.74
C LEU A 414 14.40 -2.54 3.84
N ASN A 415 13.58 -2.52 4.88
CA ASN A 415 13.76 -1.67 6.05
C ASN A 415 15.13 -1.93 6.70
N ASP A 416 15.40 -3.16 7.13
CA ASP A 416 16.63 -3.54 7.84
C ASP A 416 17.91 -3.17 7.07
N VAL A 417 17.91 -3.32 5.74
CA VAL A 417 19.05 -2.98 4.86
C VAL A 417 19.40 -1.49 4.90
N GLN A 418 18.43 -0.62 5.17
CA GLN A 418 18.62 0.83 5.21
C GLN A 418 18.66 1.40 6.63
N THR A 419 18.00 0.77 7.59
CA THR A 419 17.88 1.29 8.97
C THR A 419 18.97 0.79 9.91
N TYR A 420 19.75 -0.24 9.53
CA TYR A 420 20.73 -0.90 10.40
C TYR A 420 21.65 0.05 11.14
N GLU A 421 22.13 1.13 10.50
CA GLU A 421 23.12 2.00 11.12
C GLU A 421 22.51 2.79 12.29
N ARG A 422 21.25 3.24 12.14
CA ARG A 422 20.53 3.89 13.23
C ARG A 422 20.17 2.87 14.31
N GLU A 423 19.55 1.76 13.91
CA GLU A 423 19.04 0.75 14.84
C GLU A 423 20.18 0.15 15.69
N TYR A 424 21.33 -0.12 15.08
CA TYR A 424 22.50 -0.61 15.80
C TYR A 424 22.99 0.40 16.84
N LYS A 425 22.97 1.71 16.56
CA LYS A 425 23.30 2.77 17.53
C LYS A 425 22.29 2.85 18.67
N GLU A 426 21.06 2.42 18.43
CA GLU A 426 19.97 2.31 19.42
C GLU A 426 19.99 0.98 20.18
N GLY A 427 20.99 0.11 19.92
CA GLY A 427 21.11 -1.20 20.55
C GLY A 427 20.13 -2.24 20.00
N LYS A 428 19.53 -2.00 18.84
CA LYS A 428 18.63 -2.93 18.16
C LYS A 428 19.38 -3.76 17.13
N LEU A 429 19.15 -5.06 17.18
CA LEU A 429 19.65 -5.99 16.18
C LEU A 429 18.62 -6.12 15.06
N ASN A 430 19.11 -6.23 13.83
CA ASN A 430 18.30 -6.47 12.65
C ASN A 430 19.01 -7.44 11.71
N SER A 431 18.40 -7.80 10.58
CA SER A 431 18.96 -8.80 9.65
C SER A 431 20.41 -8.52 9.24
N VAL A 432 20.78 -7.26 9.03
CA VAL A 432 22.15 -6.87 8.61
C VAL A 432 23.13 -7.12 9.76
N SER A 433 22.83 -6.60 10.95
CA SER A 433 23.69 -6.75 12.13
C SER A 433 23.84 -8.21 12.52
N LEU A 434 22.76 -9.00 12.46
CA LEU A 434 22.77 -10.44 12.76
C LEU A 434 23.65 -11.23 11.78
N LEU A 435 23.59 -10.93 10.48
CA LEU A 435 24.46 -11.57 9.50
C LEU A 435 25.95 -11.28 9.78
N VAL A 436 26.29 -10.07 10.21
CA VAL A 436 27.67 -9.73 10.57
C VAL A 436 28.11 -10.45 11.85
N LEU A 437 27.27 -10.43 12.89
CA LEU A 437 27.56 -11.05 14.19
C LEU A 437 27.74 -12.58 14.08
N HIS A 438 26.81 -13.27 13.41
CA HIS A 438 26.83 -14.73 13.28
C HIS A 438 27.90 -15.27 12.33
N ASN A 439 28.63 -14.39 11.63
CA ASN A 439 29.77 -14.77 10.80
C ASN A 439 31.10 -14.31 11.42
N ASP A 440 31.17 -14.14 12.74
CA ASP A 440 32.35 -13.70 13.49
C ASP A 440 32.97 -12.39 12.97
N GLY A 441 32.15 -11.51 12.39
CA GLY A 441 32.62 -10.27 11.74
C GLY A 441 33.37 -10.48 10.43
N SER A 442 33.46 -11.71 9.91
CA SER A 442 34.08 -12.00 8.60
C SER A 442 33.28 -11.39 7.45
N LEU A 443 31.97 -11.19 7.62
CA LEU A 443 31.15 -10.42 6.70
C LEU A 443 31.19 -8.94 7.03
N THR A 444 31.53 -8.14 6.02
CA THR A 444 31.36 -6.69 6.10
C THR A 444 29.88 -6.30 5.92
N ILE A 445 29.52 -5.11 6.42
CA ILE A 445 28.16 -4.56 6.25
C ILE A 445 27.71 -4.51 4.77
N PRO A 446 28.53 -4.03 3.81
CA PRO A 446 28.16 -4.06 2.39
C PRO A 446 27.92 -5.47 1.84
N GLU A 447 28.64 -6.48 2.34
CA GLU A 447 28.43 -7.88 1.95
C GLU A 447 27.14 -8.44 2.56
N ALA A 448 26.84 -8.11 3.81
CA ALA A 448 25.58 -8.50 4.46
C ALA A 448 24.38 -7.91 3.72
N ARG A 449 24.40 -6.61 3.40
CA ARG A 449 23.35 -5.95 2.58
C ARG A 449 23.18 -6.64 1.22
N ARG A 450 24.30 -6.98 0.56
CA ARG A 450 24.25 -7.70 -0.73
C ARG A 450 23.66 -9.11 -0.60
N LYS A 451 23.97 -9.83 0.49
CA LYS A 451 23.36 -11.16 0.75
C LYS A 451 21.85 -11.06 0.93
N LEU A 452 21.35 -10.00 1.58
CA LEU A 452 19.91 -9.76 1.79
C LEU A 452 19.16 -9.33 0.53
N GLN A 453 19.85 -8.87 -0.52
CA GLN A 453 19.20 -8.51 -1.78
C GLN A 453 18.50 -9.73 -2.43
N LYS A 454 19.13 -10.91 -2.39
CA LYS A 454 18.57 -12.13 -2.99
C LYS A 454 17.22 -12.56 -2.37
N PRO A 455 17.07 -12.64 -1.03
CA PRO A 455 15.76 -12.93 -0.44
C PRO A 455 14.74 -11.82 -0.69
N ILE A 456 15.13 -10.55 -0.72
CA ILE A 456 14.22 -9.43 -1.11
C ILE A 456 13.66 -9.65 -2.51
N ASP A 457 14.53 -9.90 -3.50
CA ASP A 457 14.14 -10.10 -4.90
C ASP A 457 13.28 -11.36 -5.06
N THR A 458 13.54 -12.38 -4.23
CA THR A 458 12.75 -13.61 -4.21
C THR A 458 11.36 -13.36 -3.67
N CYS A 459 11.23 -12.65 -2.54
CA CYS A 459 9.93 -12.28 -1.97
C CYS A 459 9.10 -11.47 -2.98
N ARG A 460 9.69 -10.42 -3.58
CA ARG A 460 9.02 -9.60 -4.61
C ARG A 460 8.53 -10.44 -5.78
N ARG A 461 9.39 -11.32 -6.31
CA ARG A 461 9.08 -12.13 -7.50
C ARG A 461 7.98 -13.15 -7.21
N ASP A 462 8.06 -13.82 -6.06
CA ASP A 462 7.09 -14.84 -5.68
C ASP A 462 5.74 -14.20 -5.31
N LEU A 463 5.75 -13.03 -4.67
CA LEU A 463 4.55 -12.22 -4.43
C LEU A 463 3.88 -11.86 -5.76
N LEU A 464 4.64 -11.31 -6.71
CA LEU A 464 4.09 -10.97 -8.02
C LEU A 464 3.54 -12.21 -8.74
N ARG A 465 4.16 -13.38 -8.58
CA ARG A 465 3.65 -14.62 -9.16
C ARG A 465 2.25 -14.98 -8.61
N LEU A 466 2.05 -14.89 -7.30
CA LEU A 466 0.74 -15.14 -6.68
C LEU A 466 -0.31 -14.11 -7.10
N VAL A 467 0.09 -12.84 -7.15
CA VAL A 467 -0.81 -11.75 -7.58
C VAL A 467 -1.31 -11.97 -9.00
N LEU A 468 -0.42 -12.42 -9.89
CA LEU A 468 -0.69 -12.65 -11.30
C LEU A 468 -1.49 -13.92 -11.64
N ARG A 469 -1.80 -14.76 -10.67
CA ARG A 469 -2.48 -16.04 -10.89
C ARG A 469 -4.00 -15.86 -10.76
N GLU A 470 -4.75 -16.39 -11.75
CA GLU A 470 -6.21 -16.15 -11.90
C GLU A 470 -7.10 -17.12 -11.11
N ASP A 471 -6.71 -18.40 -10.95
CA ASP A 471 -7.53 -19.47 -10.36
C ASP A 471 -7.15 -19.79 -8.90
N ASP A 472 -7.28 -18.84 -7.97
CA ASP A 472 -6.96 -19.10 -6.55
C ASP A 472 -8.02 -18.57 -5.57
N ALA A 473 -7.82 -18.85 -4.28
CA ALA A 473 -8.75 -18.56 -3.19
C ALA A 473 -8.92 -17.06 -2.94
N VAL A 474 -7.87 -16.26 -3.14
CA VAL A 474 -7.88 -14.82 -2.86
C VAL A 474 -8.19 -14.02 -4.14
N PRO A 475 -9.26 -13.17 -4.15
CA PRO A 475 -9.59 -12.35 -5.30
C PRO A 475 -8.47 -11.39 -5.70
N ARG A 476 -8.36 -11.14 -7.01
CA ARG A 476 -7.32 -10.27 -7.59
C ARG A 476 -7.21 -8.88 -6.94
N PRO A 477 -8.30 -8.13 -6.66
CA PRO A 477 -8.20 -6.83 -5.99
C PRO A 477 -7.54 -6.90 -4.60
N CYS A 478 -7.75 -8.01 -3.87
CA CYS A 478 -7.13 -8.25 -2.57
C CYS A 478 -5.63 -8.54 -2.73
N LYS A 479 -5.27 -9.38 -3.70
CA LYS A 479 -3.87 -9.66 -4.07
C LYS A 479 -3.12 -8.38 -4.45
N GLU A 480 -3.75 -7.51 -5.23
CA GLU A 480 -3.16 -6.24 -5.67
C GLU A 480 -2.84 -5.29 -4.51
N LEU A 481 -3.63 -5.33 -3.43
CA LEU A 481 -3.31 -4.53 -2.25
C LEU A 481 -1.95 -4.92 -1.66
N PHE A 482 -1.66 -6.22 -1.52
CA PHE A 482 -0.35 -6.71 -1.07
C PHE A 482 0.79 -6.28 -2.00
N TRP A 483 0.59 -6.38 -3.32
CA TRP A 483 1.56 -5.91 -4.31
C TRP A 483 1.85 -4.41 -4.17
N ASN A 484 0.79 -3.61 -4.01
CA ASN A 484 0.90 -2.16 -3.88
C ASN A 484 1.62 -1.76 -2.58
N ILE A 485 1.52 -2.58 -1.53
CA ILE A 485 2.29 -2.37 -0.29
C ILE A 485 3.74 -2.72 -0.48
N CYS A 486 4.04 -3.80 -1.17
CA CYS A 486 5.41 -4.10 -1.57
C CYS A 486 6.04 -2.91 -2.33
N LYS A 487 5.32 -2.32 -3.30
CA LYS A 487 5.75 -1.09 -3.98
C LYS A 487 5.97 0.09 -3.04
N THR A 488 5.10 0.25 -2.04
CA THR A 488 5.23 1.29 -1.00
C THR A 488 6.50 1.08 -0.16
N CYS A 489 6.79 -0.15 0.24
CA CYS A 489 8.02 -0.47 0.96
C CYS A 489 9.25 -0.13 0.13
N TYR A 490 9.27 -0.48 -1.16
CA TYR A 490 10.34 -0.07 -2.07
C TYR A 490 10.44 1.45 -2.21
N PHE A 491 9.31 2.16 -2.33
CA PHE A 491 9.30 3.61 -2.43
C PHE A 491 10.02 4.28 -1.24
N PHE A 492 9.83 3.75 -0.02
CA PHE A 492 10.46 4.28 1.18
C PHE A 492 11.86 3.76 1.46
N TYR A 493 12.19 2.53 1.05
CA TYR A 493 13.41 1.83 1.50
C TYR A 493 14.36 1.38 0.38
N TYR A 494 14.10 1.71 -0.89
CA TYR A 494 14.98 1.27 -1.98
C TYR A 494 16.38 1.91 -1.93
N GLN A 495 16.47 3.20 -1.63
CA GLN A 495 17.73 3.98 -1.68
C GLN A 495 18.18 4.56 -0.34
N GLY A 496 17.39 4.40 0.72
CA GLY A 496 17.66 4.98 2.02
C GLY A 496 16.50 4.77 2.96
N ASP A 497 16.57 5.34 4.16
CA ASP A 497 15.49 5.30 5.14
C ASP A 497 14.60 6.54 5.03
N ALA A 498 13.87 6.60 3.92
CA ALA A 498 13.02 7.74 3.64
C ALA A 498 11.78 7.80 4.54
N PHE A 499 11.37 6.67 5.12
CA PHE A 499 10.22 6.64 6.02
C PHE A 499 10.54 7.37 7.33
N SER A 500 11.72 7.17 7.89
CA SER A 500 12.10 7.80 9.16
C SER A 500 12.53 9.25 8.97
N CYS A 501 13.21 9.56 7.86
CA CYS A 501 13.57 10.92 7.48
C CYS A 501 12.31 11.76 7.15
N GLN A 502 12.18 12.98 7.70
CA GLN A 502 11.03 13.86 7.42
C GLN A 502 11.18 14.66 6.13
N GLU A 503 12.40 14.81 5.63
CA GLU A 503 12.72 15.62 4.47
C GLU A 503 12.69 14.78 3.19
N GLU A 504 13.13 13.52 3.28
CA GLU A 504 13.05 12.58 2.16
C GLU A 504 11.59 12.26 1.83
N LYS A 505 11.25 12.35 0.54
CA LYS A 505 9.90 12.17 -0.01
C LYS A 505 8.85 13.19 0.46
N ALA A 506 9.23 14.24 1.20
CA ALA A 506 8.31 15.34 1.55
C ALA A 506 7.66 15.97 0.30
N GLY A 507 8.43 16.17 -0.78
CA GLY A 507 7.87 16.66 -2.05
C GLY A 507 6.86 15.71 -2.71
N ALA A 508 6.92 14.40 -2.41
CA ALA A 508 5.91 13.42 -2.84
C ALA A 508 4.65 13.46 -1.95
N VAL A 509 4.81 13.79 -0.67
CA VAL A 509 3.68 14.08 0.22
C VAL A 509 2.98 15.37 -0.23
N ASP A 510 3.73 16.45 -0.43
CA ASP A 510 3.21 17.72 -0.93
C ASP A 510 2.50 17.51 -2.27
N ALA A 511 3.10 16.72 -3.16
CA ALA A 511 2.52 16.37 -4.45
C ALA A 511 1.11 15.77 -4.39
N VAL A 512 0.83 14.98 -3.36
CA VAL A 512 -0.41 14.19 -3.26
C VAL A 512 -1.43 14.87 -2.34
N ILE A 513 -0.96 15.59 -1.32
CA ILE A 513 -1.81 16.16 -0.26
C ILE A 513 -2.02 17.67 -0.43
N HIS A 514 -0.98 18.40 -0.81
CA HIS A 514 -0.93 19.86 -0.67
C HIS A 514 -0.98 20.61 -2.01
N ASP A 515 -0.33 20.07 -3.04
CA ASP A 515 -0.22 20.71 -4.35
C ASP A 515 -1.54 20.58 -5.13
N PRO A 516 -2.22 21.69 -5.46
CA PRO A 516 -3.32 21.64 -6.40
C PRO A 516 -2.79 21.30 -7.81
N LEU A 517 -3.58 20.53 -8.56
CA LEU A 517 -3.26 20.20 -9.94
C LEU A 517 -3.16 21.48 -10.78
N GLN A 518 -1.99 21.70 -11.38
CA GLN A 518 -1.80 22.69 -12.42
C GLN A 518 -2.02 22.00 -13.77
N LEU A 519 -3.20 22.15 -14.36
CA LEU A 519 -3.48 21.67 -15.71
C LEU A 519 -2.72 22.55 -16.71
N PRO A 520 -1.77 22.01 -17.50
CA PRO A 520 -1.32 22.70 -18.67
C PRO A 520 -2.51 22.72 -19.64
N MET A 521 -3.04 23.90 -19.96
CA MET A 521 -4.10 24.09 -20.96
C MET A 521 -3.77 23.48 -22.34
N ASN A 522 -2.54 23.01 -22.53
CA ASN A 522 -1.97 22.52 -23.79
C ASN A 522 -1.80 20.99 -23.83
N LEU A 523 -2.08 20.21 -22.76
CA LEU A 523 -1.85 18.75 -22.83
C LEU A 523 -2.87 18.01 -23.72
N LEU A 524 -4.00 18.64 -24.04
CA LEU A 524 -4.96 18.15 -25.02
C LEU A 524 -4.65 18.58 -26.47
N SER A 525 -3.67 19.48 -26.69
CA SER A 525 -3.27 19.87 -28.04
C SER A 525 -2.23 18.95 -28.66
N ASP A 526 -1.47 18.21 -27.83
CA ASP A 526 -0.42 17.29 -28.29
C ASP A 526 -0.89 15.83 -28.42
N LEU A 527 -2.01 15.48 -27.79
CA LEU A 527 -2.79 14.31 -28.16
C LEU A 527 -3.50 14.66 -29.46
N ASP A 528 -2.97 14.20 -30.59
CA ASP A 528 -3.60 14.35 -31.89
C ASP A 528 -4.90 13.52 -31.98
N LEU A 529 -5.95 14.04 -31.32
CA LEU A 529 -7.33 13.57 -31.40
C LEU A 529 -7.94 13.86 -32.79
N SER A 530 -7.19 14.45 -33.73
CA SER A 530 -7.67 14.63 -35.10
C SER A 530 -7.86 13.28 -35.82
N THR A 531 -7.12 12.25 -35.41
CA THR A 531 -7.38 10.86 -35.84
C THR A 531 -8.77 10.37 -35.42
N LEU A 532 -9.32 10.83 -34.29
CA LEU A 532 -10.69 10.52 -33.85
C LEU A 532 -11.80 11.39 -34.50
N ARG A 533 -11.45 12.29 -35.44
CA ARG A 533 -12.40 13.30 -35.96
C ARG A 533 -12.97 13.07 -37.35
N GLU A 534 -12.57 12.07 -38.11
CA GLU A 534 -13.12 11.88 -39.46
C GLU A 534 -14.10 10.72 -39.57
N LYS A 535 -15.37 11.01 -39.25
CA LYS A 535 -16.56 10.54 -39.98
C LYS A 535 -17.78 11.29 -39.45
N THR A 536 -18.00 12.48 -40.01
CA THR A 536 -19.29 13.19 -39.98
C THR A 536 -19.56 13.71 -41.39
N LYS A 537 -19.76 12.79 -42.33
CA LYS A 537 -20.31 13.08 -43.66
C LYS A 537 -21.12 11.89 -44.14
N ILE A 538 -22.38 11.81 -43.72
CA ILE A 538 -23.51 11.25 -44.49
C ILE A 538 -24.72 12.06 -44.01
N ASN A 539 -24.96 13.22 -44.62
CA ASN A 539 -26.01 13.53 -45.61
C ASN A 539 -27.41 13.70 -44.99
N HIS A 540 -28.03 14.82 -45.40
CA HIS A 540 -29.37 15.30 -45.13
C HIS A 540 -30.48 14.26 -45.24
#